data_AF-A0AAD3D7H0-F1
#
_entry.id   AF-A0AAD3D7H0-F1
#
_cell.length_a   1.000
_cell.length_b   1.000
_cell.length_c   1.000
_cell.angle_alpha   90.00
_cell.angle_beta   90.00
_cell.angle_gamma   90.00
#
_symmetry.space_group_name_H-M   'P 1'
#
loop_
_entity.id
_entity.type
_entity.pdbx_description
1 polymer ?
#
loop_
_entity_poly.entity_id
_entity_poly.type
_entity_poly.pdbx_seq_one_letter_code
_entity_poly.pdbx_strand_id
1 'polypeptide(L)'
;MKEFIFVYVFTFALLLLDVDAFTPKQHLSIPLKRGYVKALYSSHEDIEAYVGPISSLGDMEGGIAVGELSLSVLVGPSQVASGRGLYLSIYEDIDDEDEESVVEEIIIPQGTPLCGYARGFFSDDQDGDKSVGFLFGENTSADTVAVFFNQQLMTLGDAIWDVYSEKQDTENFLFGHFVEVDSENGEVTIRPDTEFQSRIFIPDDPTDETKFAATSLGVFANDLAFDPSSSEEEYFDNSERNNILQLVWRLARDEKTGGLVPTWPVVIARKDVRLVNTVPMEVGLQYGYGYWEAVQKEGTSKYISD
;
A
#
# COMPACT_ATOMS: atom_id res chain seq x y z
N MET A 1 8.91 -23.31 -26.72
CA MET A 1 9.99 -22.40 -26.32
C MET A 1 9.32 -21.14 -25.81
N LYS A 2 9.17 -21.01 -24.49
CA LYS A 2 8.79 -19.75 -23.85
C LYS A 2 10.11 -19.14 -23.36
N GLU A 3 10.47 -17.98 -23.88
CA GLU A 3 11.66 -17.26 -23.47
C GLU A 3 11.41 -16.73 -22.05
N PHE A 4 12.27 -17.14 -21.12
CA PHE A 4 12.35 -16.57 -19.78
C PHE A 4 13.02 -15.20 -19.91
N ILE A 5 12.30 -14.13 -19.58
CA ILE A 5 12.90 -12.81 -19.41
C ILE A 5 13.45 -12.77 -17.97
N PHE A 6 14.76 -12.83 -17.84
CA PHE A 6 15.46 -12.69 -16.57
C PHE A 6 15.48 -11.24 -16.09
N VAL A 7 15.51 -11.14 -14.77
CA VAL A 7 15.27 -9.99 -13.89
C VAL A 7 16.41 -8.98 -13.93
N TYR A 8 16.08 -7.69 -13.97
CA TYR A 8 17.03 -6.65 -13.62
C TYR A 8 17.09 -6.52 -12.08
N VAL A 9 18.27 -6.75 -11.50
CA VAL A 9 18.56 -6.42 -10.09
C VAL A 9 18.63 -4.88 -9.97
N PHE A 10 17.56 -4.27 -9.46
CA PHE A 10 17.54 -2.84 -9.14
C PHE A 10 17.50 -2.64 -7.62
N THR A 11 18.25 -1.66 -7.12
CA THR A 11 18.15 -1.20 -5.73
C THR A 11 16.76 -0.57 -5.53
N PHE A 12 15.92 -1.22 -4.73
CA PHE A 12 14.46 -1.20 -4.94
C PHE A 12 13.71 -0.20 -4.04
N ALA A 13 14.26 0.16 -2.88
CA ALA A 13 13.67 1.23 -2.06
C ALA A 13 13.81 2.62 -2.70
N LEU A 14 14.82 2.79 -3.57
CA LEU A 14 15.22 4.06 -4.18
C LEU A 14 14.44 4.48 -5.44
N LEU A 15 13.50 3.67 -5.93
CA LEU A 15 12.73 3.97 -7.15
C LEU A 15 11.22 4.19 -6.90
N LEU A 16 10.70 3.74 -5.76
CA LEU A 16 9.41 4.23 -5.24
C LEU A 16 9.55 5.67 -4.70
N LEU A 17 10.78 6.11 -4.42
CA LEU A 17 11.15 7.39 -3.85
C LEU A 17 12.07 8.10 -4.86
N ASP A 18 11.58 9.14 -5.54
CA ASP A 18 12.37 9.86 -6.54
C ASP A 18 13.68 10.43 -5.93
N VAL A 19 14.72 10.43 -6.76
CA VAL A 19 16.19 10.47 -6.53
C VAL A 19 16.71 11.56 -5.59
N ASP A 20 17.26 11.19 -4.42
CA ASP A 20 18.58 11.56 -3.87
C ASP A 20 18.68 11.29 -2.35
N ALA A 21 19.79 10.65 -1.95
CA ALA A 21 20.31 10.46 -0.58
C ALA A 21 19.77 9.28 0.27
N PHE A 22 20.49 8.15 0.25
CA PHE A 22 20.80 7.43 1.49
C PHE A 22 22.16 6.74 1.43
N THR A 23 23.03 7.06 2.40
CA THR A 23 24.14 6.19 2.83
C THR A 23 23.71 5.48 4.11
N PRO A 24 23.81 4.16 4.22
CA PRO A 24 23.38 3.44 5.41
C PRO A 24 24.42 3.66 6.51
N LYS A 25 24.07 4.48 7.51
CA LYS A 25 24.77 4.48 8.79
C LYS A 25 23.79 4.57 9.96
N GLN A 26 23.93 3.55 10.79
CA GLN A 26 23.56 3.47 12.21
C GLN A 26 22.08 3.21 12.51
N HIS A 27 21.88 2.12 13.24
CA HIS A 27 20.73 1.85 14.09
C HIS A 27 20.23 3.14 14.75
N LEU A 28 19.19 3.72 14.16
CA LEU A 28 18.50 4.87 14.71
C LEU A 28 17.16 4.37 15.25
N SER A 29 17.12 4.20 16.56
CA SER A 29 15.87 4.26 17.32
C SER A 29 15.34 5.69 17.21
N ILE A 30 14.49 5.94 16.21
CA ILE A 30 13.73 7.18 16.09
C ILE A 30 12.52 7.06 17.02
N PRO A 31 12.35 7.96 18.01
CA PRO A 31 11.09 8.05 18.71
C PRO A 31 10.06 8.63 17.74
N LEU A 32 9.10 7.81 17.31
CA LEU A 32 7.91 8.27 16.61
C LEU A 32 7.25 9.37 17.48
N LYS A 33 7.26 10.60 16.98
CA LYS A 33 6.58 11.71 17.64
C LYS A 33 5.09 11.41 17.57
N ARG A 34 4.45 11.34 18.75
CA ARG A 34 3.01 11.16 18.93
C ARG A 34 2.43 9.86 18.35
N GLY A 35 2.60 8.79 19.14
CA GLY A 35 1.43 8.01 19.52
C GLY A 35 0.90 6.95 18.55
N TYR A 36 1.71 6.42 17.64
CA TYR A 36 1.46 5.09 17.07
C TYR A 36 2.70 4.20 17.19
N VAL A 37 2.43 2.91 17.43
CA VAL A 37 3.36 1.81 17.69
C VAL A 37 3.96 1.83 19.10
N LYS A 38 3.17 1.33 20.06
CA LYS A 38 3.74 0.47 21.09
C LYS A 38 4.31 -0.73 20.33
N ALA A 39 5.60 -0.67 19.99
CA ALA A 39 6.34 -1.84 19.54
C ALA A 39 6.33 -2.79 20.74
N LEU A 40 5.31 -3.64 20.80
CA LEU A 40 5.44 -4.88 21.52
C LEU A 40 6.59 -5.57 20.81
N TYR A 41 7.71 -5.64 21.50
CA TYR A 41 8.77 -6.59 21.19
C TYR A 41 8.14 -7.99 21.33
N SER A 42 7.29 -8.40 20.39
CA SER A 42 7.02 -9.83 20.22
C SER A 42 8.33 -10.40 19.71
N SER A 43 8.73 -11.53 20.27
CA SER A 43 9.82 -12.26 19.67
C SER A 43 9.39 -12.63 18.24
N HIS A 44 10.32 -12.68 17.29
CA HIS A 44 10.01 -13.14 15.93
C HIS A 44 9.38 -14.55 15.93
N GLU A 45 9.54 -15.31 17.02
CA GLU A 45 8.93 -16.63 17.25
C GLU A 45 7.39 -16.58 17.40
N ASP A 46 6.81 -15.42 17.72
CA ASP A 46 5.37 -15.26 17.96
C ASP A 46 4.57 -14.98 16.68
N ILE A 47 5.24 -14.76 15.54
CA ILE A 47 4.59 -14.44 14.25
C ILE A 47 4.35 -15.75 13.49
N GLU A 48 3.09 -16.08 13.27
CA GLU A 48 2.71 -17.25 12.46
C GLU A 48 3.15 -17.05 11.00
N ALA A 49 3.65 -18.13 10.38
CA ALA A 49 3.99 -18.10 8.97
C ALA A 49 2.74 -17.86 8.12
N TYR A 50 2.86 -16.98 7.13
CA TYR A 50 1.77 -16.75 6.20
C TYR A 50 1.50 -18.00 5.35
N VAL A 51 0.22 -18.33 5.21
CA VAL A 51 -0.26 -19.44 4.37
C VAL A 51 -1.37 -18.90 3.48
N GLY A 52 -1.01 -18.60 2.22
CA GLY A 52 -1.93 -18.19 1.17
C GLY A 52 -2.12 -19.27 0.10
N PRO A 53 -2.99 -19.02 -0.90
CA PRO A 53 -3.13 -19.87 -2.08
C PRO A 53 -1.79 -19.98 -2.84
N ILE A 54 -1.30 -21.20 -3.08
CA ILE A 54 -0.01 -21.44 -3.72
C ILE A 54 -0.17 -21.58 -5.23
N SER A 55 0.78 -21.05 -6.00
CA SER A 55 0.93 -21.30 -7.43
C SER A 55 2.35 -21.75 -7.77
N SER A 56 2.57 -22.27 -8.98
CA SER A 56 3.91 -22.65 -9.43
C SER A 56 4.64 -21.44 -10.03
N LEU A 57 5.96 -21.38 -9.88
CA LEU A 57 6.76 -20.31 -10.48
C LEU A 57 6.62 -20.26 -12.01
N GLY A 58 6.40 -21.41 -12.66
CA GLY A 58 6.18 -21.50 -14.11
C GLY A 58 4.85 -20.93 -14.59
N ASP A 59 3.90 -20.68 -13.69
CA ASP A 59 2.61 -20.06 -13.98
C ASP A 59 2.64 -18.54 -13.82
N MET A 60 3.72 -17.98 -13.28
CA MET A 60 3.87 -16.52 -13.12
C MET A 60 4.06 -15.86 -14.48
N GLU A 61 3.31 -14.79 -14.73
CA GLU A 61 3.38 -14.00 -15.96
C GLU A 61 4.53 -12.97 -15.93
N GLY A 62 4.96 -12.56 -14.73
CA GLY A 62 6.04 -11.60 -14.52
C GLY A 62 6.11 -11.13 -13.07
N GLY A 63 7.03 -10.21 -12.80
CA GLY A 63 7.23 -9.66 -11.46
C GLY A 63 8.57 -8.96 -11.31
N ILE A 64 8.93 -8.69 -10.06
CA ILE A 64 10.15 -8.00 -9.66
C ILE A 64 10.78 -8.70 -8.46
N ALA A 65 12.09 -8.52 -8.30
CA ALA A 65 12.80 -8.89 -7.08
C ALA A 65 13.09 -7.63 -6.25
N VAL A 66 12.64 -7.62 -5.00
CA VAL A 66 12.96 -6.61 -3.99
C VAL A 66 14.15 -7.14 -3.19
N GLY A 67 15.36 -6.95 -3.74
CA GLY A 67 16.59 -7.57 -3.21
C GLY A 67 16.89 -7.22 -1.75
N GLU A 68 16.57 -6.01 -1.30
CA GLU A 68 16.75 -5.58 0.09
C GLU A 68 15.90 -6.38 1.10
N LEU A 69 14.82 -7.01 0.63
CA LEU A 69 13.93 -7.86 1.43
C LEU A 69 14.10 -9.34 1.10
N SER A 70 14.99 -9.70 0.17
CA SER A 70 15.06 -11.04 -0.42
C SER A 70 13.68 -11.57 -0.82
N LEU A 71 12.88 -10.71 -1.46
CA LEU A 71 11.46 -10.95 -1.76
C LEU A 71 11.19 -10.85 -3.26
N SER A 72 10.52 -11.82 -3.84
CA SER A 72 9.94 -11.73 -5.17
C SER A 72 8.47 -11.28 -5.06
N VAL A 73 8.11 -10.24 -5.80
CA VAL A 73 6.73 -9.77 -5.97
C VAL A 73 6.30 -10.12 -7.39
N LEU A 74 5.39 -11.08 -7.51
CA LEU A 74 5.07 -11.78 -8.75
C LEU A 74 3.60 -11.61 -9.09
N VAL A 75 3.25 -11.77 -10.36
CA VAL A 75 1.89 -11.74 -10.85
C VAL A 75 1.64 -12.97 -11.71
N GLY A 76 0.51 -13.62 -11.48
CA GLY A 76 0.07 -14.79 -12.23
C GLY A 76 -1.46 -14.92 -12.20
N PRO A 77 -2.02 -15.98 -12.78
CA PRO A 77 -3.45 -16.27 -12.69
C PRO A 77 -3.89 -16.44 -11.24
N SER A 78 -4.87 -15.64 -10.80
CA SER A 78 -5.39 -15.70 -9.43
C SER A 78 -6.00 -17.07 -9.13
N GLN A 79 -5.82 -17.54 -7.90
CA GLN A 79 -6.41 -18.78 -7.38
C GLN A 79 -7.79 -18.54 -6.73
N VAL A 80 -8.15 -17.29 -6.46
CA VAL A 80 -9.40 -16.96 -5.74
C VAL A 80 -10.41 -16.15 -6.57
N ALA A 81 -9.94 -15.49 -7.63
CA ALA A 81 -10.76 -14.63 -8.47
C ALA A 81 -10.46 -14.87 -9.95
N SER A 82 -11.34 -14.39 -10.83
CA SER A 82 -11.04 -14.35 -12.25
C SER A 82 -9.96 -13.31 -12.54
N GLY A 83 -8.97 -13.65 -13.35
CA GLY A 83 -7.92 -12.72 -13.78
C GLY A 83 -6.58 -12.99 -13.10
N ARG A 84 -5.91 -11.93 -12.65
CA ARG A 84 -4.57 -11.99 -12.08
C ARG A 84 -4.59 -11.80 -10.56
N GLY A 85 -3.63 -12.42 -9.89
CA GLY A 85 -3.33 -12.24 -8.47
C GLY A 85 -1.92 -11.72 -8.27
N LEU A 86 -1.68 -11.08 -7.13
CA LEU A 86 -0.36 -10.69 -6.65
C LEU A 86 0.18 -11.78 -5.73
N TYR A 87 1.44 -12.16 -5.94
CA TYR A 87 2.10 -13.25 -5.23
C TYR A 87 3.39 -12.77 -4.57
N LEU A 88 3.70 -13.34 -3.40
CA LEU A 88 4.97 -13.17 -2.71
C LEU A 88 5.69 -14.52 -2.59
N SER A 89 7.02 -14.50 -2.70
CA SER A 89 7.89 -15.65 -2.39
C SER A 89 9.29 -15.15 -2.02
N ILE A 90 10.05 -15.94 -1.26
CA ILE A 90 11.45 -15.64 -1.01
C ILE A 90 12.20 -15.64 -2.35
N TYR A 91 12.98 -14.60 -2.60
CA TYR A 91 13.88 -14.51 -3.75
C TYR A 91 15.08 -15.42 -3.53
N GLU A 92 15.20 -16.44 -4.37
CA GLU A 92 16.41 -17.25 -4.49
C GLU A 92 17.25 -16.68 -5.63
N ASP A 93 18.43 -16.15 -5.31
CA ASP A 93 19.40 -15.81 -6.34
C ASP A 93 20.02 -17.10 -6.87
N ILE A 94 19.73 -17.44 -8.13
CA ILE A 94 20.19 -18.68 -8.77
C ILE A 94 21.59 -18.50 -9.36
N ASP A 95 22.09 -17.26 -9.46
CA ASP A 95 23.33 -16.93 -10.17
C ASP A 95 24.55 -16.72 -9.24
N ASP A 96 24.37 -16.75 -7.92
CA ASP A 96 25.49 -16.73 -6.97
C ASP A 96 26.05 -18.16 -6.78
N GLU A 97 27.18 -18.44 -7.45
CA GLU A 97 27.96 -19.70 -7.32
C GLU A 97 28.53 -19.91 -5.89
N ASP A 98 28.32 -18.95 -4.98
CA ASP A 98 28.69 -19.03 -3.57
C ASP A 98 27.49 -19.56 -2.76
N GLU A 99 27.42 -20.89 -2.57
CA GLU A 99 26.39 -21.68 -1.86
C GLU A 99 26.08 -21.28 -0.39
N GLU A 100 26.49 -20.11 0.11
CA GLU A 100 26.54 -19.83 1.55
C GLU A 100 25.40 -18.96 2.13
N SER A 101 24.43 -18.47 1.35
CA SER A 101 23.25 -17.79 1.95
C SER A 101 21.92 -18.11 1.28
N VAL A 102 21.39 -19.30 1.55
CA VAL A 102 19.97 -19.60 1.31
C VAL A 102 19.14 -18.85 2.35
N VAL A 103 18.28 -17.94 1.91
CA VAL A 103 17.31 -17.28 2.79
C VAL A 103 16.16 -18.25 3.03
N GLU A 104 16.05 -18.79 4.23
CA GLU A 104 14.97 -19.72 4.60
C GLU A 104 13.70 -18.99 5.10
N GLU A 105 13.88 -17.76 5.59
CA GLU A 105 12.83 -17.00 6.25
C GLU A 105 13.05 -15.50 6.07
N ILE A 106 11.94 -14.77 5.84
CA ILE A 106 11.91 -13.32 5.91
C ILE A 106 10.78 -12.85 6.83
N ILE A 107 11.05 -11.79 7.58
CA ILE A 107 10.03 -11.04 8.32
C ILE A 107 9.86 -9.70 7.61
N ILE A 108 8.65 -9.43 7.15
CA ILE A 108 8.23 -8.16 6.56
C ILE A 108 7.50 -7.39 7.67
N PRO A 109 8.11 -6.33 8.23
CA PRO A 109 7.44 -5.53 9.24
C PRO A 109 6.17 -4.86 8.72
N GLN A 110 5.20 -4.66 9.59
CA GLN A 110 4.06 -3.79 9.34
C GLN A 110 4.54 -2.43 8.83
N GLY A 111 3.85 -1.89 7.82
CA GLY A 111 4.17 -0.61 7.22
C GLY A 111 5.19 -0.68 6.09
N THR A 112 5.82 -1.83 5.85
CA THR A 112 6.82 -1.99 4.78
C THR A 112 6.15 -1.81 3.41
N PRO A 113 6.61 -0.86 2.57
CA PRO A 113 6.13 -0.73 1.21
C PRO A 113 6.64 -1.89 0.36
N LEU A 114 5.73 -2.55 -0.36
CA LEU A 114 6.07 -3.70 -1.21
C LEU A 114 6.09 -3.33 -2.69
N CYS A 115 5.09 -2.58 -3.14
CA CYS A 115 4.97 -2.08 -4.51
C CYS A 115 4.01 -0.89 -4.58
N GLY A 116 4.02 -0.18 -5.71
CA GLY A 116 2.96 0.78 -6.04
C GLY A 116 1.70 0.04 -6.48
N TYR A 117 0.54 0.66 -6.23
CA TYR A 117 -0.73 0.16 -6.71
C TYR A 117 -0.79 0.24 -8.24
N ALA A 118 -0.79 1.45 -8.79
CA ALA A 118 -0.60 1.78 -10.20
C ALA A 118 -0.39 3.29 -10.33
N ARG A 119 0.11 3.73 -11.49
CA ARG A 119 -0.07 5.12 -11.92
C ARG A 119 -1.52 5.33 -12.36
N GLY A 120 -1.95 6.57 -12.47
CA GLY A 120 -3.33 6.89 -12.79
C GLY A 120 -3.62 8.37 -12.72
N PHE A 121 -4.91 8.70 -12.73
CA PHE A 121 -5.41 10.07 -12.69
C PHE A 121 -6.61 10.20 -11.77
N PHE A 122 -6.86 11.42 -11.29
CA PHE A 122 -8.06 11.74 -10.53
C PHE A 122 -9.23 12.06 -11.45
N SER A 123 -10.41 11.57 -11.07
CA SER A 123 -11.66 11.72 -11.80
C SER A 123 -12.81 11.89 -10.81
N ASP A 124 -13.87 12.53 -11.30
CA ASP A 124 -15.17 12.60 -10.62
C ASP A 124 -16.04 11.39 -11.01
N ASP A 125 -15.74 10.81 -12.18
CA ASP A 125 -16.35 9.60 -12.70
C ASP A 125 -15.52 8.39 -12.30
N GLN A 126 -16.21 7.36 -11.83
CA GLN A 126 -15.60 6.09 -11.52
C GLN A 126 -15.50 5.21 -12.77
N ASP A 127 -14.37 4.54 -12.94
CA ASP A 127 -14.14 3.54 -13.98
C ASP A 127 -13.39 2.34 -13.39
N GLY A 128 -13.83 1.14 -13.72
CA GLY A 128 -13.26 -0.12 -13.24
C GLY A 128 -13.57 -0.50 -11.77
N ASP A 129 -13.28 -1.75 -11.45
CA ASP A 129 -13.45 -2.40 -10.14
C ASP A 129 -12.22 -2.27 -9.24
N LYS A 130 -11.35 -1.29 -9.52
CA LYS A 130 -10.05 -1.07 -8.86
C LYS A 130 -9.75 0.40 -8.59
N SER A 131 -10.70 1.27 -8.88
CA SER A 131 -10.63 2.69 -8.54
C SER A 131 -10.50 2.89 -7.03
N VAL A 132 -9.67 3.83 -6.58
CA VAL A 132 -9.41 4.05 -5.15
C VAL A 132 -9.96 5.41 -4.74
N GLY A 133 -10.81 5.43 -3.71
CA GLY A 133 -11.32 6.68 -3.15
C GLY A 133 -10.26 7.42 -2.33
N PHE A 134 -10.23 8.74 -2.47
CA PHE A 134 -9.49 9.66 -1.62
C PHE A 134 -10.48 10.52 -0.83
N LEU A 135 -10.88 10.03 0.34
CA LEU A 135 -11.64 10.82 1.29
C LEU A 135 -11.35 10.45 2.73
N PHE A 136 -11.18 11.47 3.56
CA PHE A 136 -11.15 11.40 5.00
C PHE A 136 -12.41 12.11 5.53
N GLY A 137 -13.37 11.34 6.02
CA GLY A 137 -14.62 11.85 6.60
C GLY A 137 -14.44 12.45 7.99
N GLU A 138 -15.48 13.07 8.54
CA GLU A 138 -15.43 13.75 9.86
C GLU A 138 -15.04 12.82 11.03
N ASN A 139 -15.35 11.53 10.94
CA ASN A 139 -14.98 10.53 11.95
C ASN A 139 -13.56 9.96 11.74
N THR A 140 -12.84 10.45 10.74
CA THR A 140 -11.50 9.98 10.41
C THR A 140 -10.50 10.63 11.36
N SER A 141 -9.87 9.83 12.21
CA SER A 141 -8.85 10.34 13.13
C SER A 141 -7.53 10.54 12.40
N ALA A 142 -7.09 11.79 12.27
CA ALA A 142 -5.82 12.14 11.63
C ALA A 142 -4.61 11.48 12.32
N ASP A 143 -4.72 11.21 13.62
CA ASP A 143 -3.69 10.56 14.44
C ASP A 143 -3.59 9.04 14.21
N THR A 144 -4.56 8.42 13.52
CA THR A 144 -4.55 6.97 13.25
C THR A 144 -4.39 6.63 11.78
N VAL A 145 -4.77 7.54 10.89
CA VAL A 145 -4.75 7.31 9.45
C VAL A 145 -3.32 7.36 8.95
N ALA A 146 -2.84 6.24 8.42
CA ALA A 146 -1.50 6.16 7.83
C ALA A 146 -1.46 6.79 6.44
N VAL A 147 -0.39 7.52 6.14
CA VAL A 147 -0.06 8.10 4.83
C VAL A 147 1.44 7.96 4.56
N PHE A 148 1.82 7.91 3.29
CA PHE A 148 3.22 8.11 2.89
C PHE A 148 3.45 9.59 2.60
N PHE A 149 4.34 10.22 3.37
CA PHE A 149 4.75 11.60 3.14
C PHE A 149 6.25 11.71 3.37
N ASN A 150 6.96 12.48 2.53
CA ASN A 150 8.42 12.64 2.61
C ASN A 150 9.17 11.31 2.78
N GLN A 151 8.79 10.32 1.98
CA GLN A 151 9.41 8.98 1.96
C GLN A 151 9.24 8.16 3.23
N GLN A 152 8.34 8.57 4.12
CA GLN A 152 8.09 7.90 5.40
C GLN A 152 6.61 7.56 5.55
N LEU A 153 6.34 6.40 6.15
CA LEU A 153 5.01 6.08 6.64
C LEU A 153 4.80 6.82 7.96
N MET A 154 3.76 7.66 8.03
CA MET A 154 3.42 8.44 9.21
C MET A 154 1.90 8.63 9.30
N THR A 155 1.45 9.28 10.37
CA THR A 155 0.02 9.65 10.49
C THR A 155 -0.31 10.83 9.57
N LEU A 156 -1.56 10.94 9.16
CA LEU A 156 -2.05 12.09 8.39
C LEU A 156 -1.91 13.38 9.20
N GLY A 157 -2.13 13.31 10.52
CA GLY A 157 -1.92 14.41 11.45
C GLY A 157 -0.49 14.91 11.45
N ASP A 158 0.50 14.01 11.53
CA ASP A 158 1.93 14.37 11.47
C ASP A 158 2.29 15.01 10.13
N ALA A 159 1.81 14.46 9.01
CA ALA A 159 2.07 15.01 7.69
C ALA A 159 1.49 16.44 7.54
N ILE A 160 0.27 16.66 8.03
CA ILE A 160 -0.36 17.99 8.04
C ILE A 160 0.40 18.94 8.96
N TRP A 161 0.80 18.49 10.15
CA TRP A 161 1.53 19.29 11.12
C TRP A 161 2.89 19.75 10.57
N ASP A 162 3.60 18.87 9.88
CA ASP A 162 4.87 19.22 9.23
C ASP A 162 4.68 20.37 8.24
N VAL A 163 3.64 20.32 7.40
CA VAL A 163 3.32 21.40 6.45
C VAL A 163 2.85 22.68 7.15
N TYR A 164 1.99 22.55 8.17
CA TYR A 164 1.47 23.66 8.97
C TYR A 164 2.59 24.43 9.69
N SER A 165 3.54 23.70 10.28
CA SER A 165 4.64 24.30 11.05
C SER A 165 5.55 25.20 10.21
N GLU A 166 5.60 24.97 8.89
CA GLU A 166 6.34 25.79 7.94
C GLU A 166 5.54 26.96 7.37
N LYS A 167 4.20 26.81 7.28
CA LYS A 167 3.29 27.78 6.67
C LYS A 167 2.20 28.13 7.68
N GLN A 168 2.33 29.28 8.35
CA GLN A 168 1.31 29.79 9.30
C GLN A 168 -0.01 30.25 8.62
N ASP A 169 -0.25 29.86 7.36
CA ASP A 169 -1.43 30.26 6.59
C ASP A 169 -2.42 29.10 6.56
N THR A 170 -3.68 29.36 6.89
CA THR A 170 -4.62 28.34 7.38
C THR A 170 -5.50 27.69 6.30
N GLU A 171 -5.29 28.01 5.02
CA GLU A 171 -6.19 27.58 3.95
C GLU A 171 -5.56 26.48 3.07
N ASN A 172 -6.31 25.40 2.82
CA ASN A 172 -6.01 24.32 1.86
C ASN A 172 -4.80 23.41 2.17
N PHE A 173 -4.68 22.94 3.42
CA PHE A 173 -3.60 22.01 3.81
C PHE A 173 -3.71 20.61 3.20
N LEU A 174 -4.91 20.17 2.82
CA LEU A 174 -5.15 18.85 2.27
C LEU A 174 -6.15 18.93 1.13
N PHE A 175 -5.77 18.40 -0.02
CA PHE A 175 -6.57 18.40 -1.23
C PHE A 175 -7.99 17.86 -1.00
N GLY A 176 -9.02 18.61 -1.40
CA GLY A 176 -10.41 18.20 -1.28
C GLY A 176 -10.95 18.11 0.15
N HIS A 177 -10.25 18.70 1.13
CA HIS A 177 -10.64 18.70 2.54
C HIS A 177 -10.45 20.08 3.16
N PHE A 178 -11.29 20.39 4.14
CA PHE A 178 -11.03 21.47 5.07
C PHE A 178 -10.28 20.91 6.28
N VAL A 179 -9.23 21.60 6.69
CA VAL A 179 -8.33 21.19 7.75
C VAL A 179 -8.27 22.31 8.78
N GLU A 180 -8.55 21.95 10.04
CA GLU A 180 -8.37 22.83 11.19
C GLU A 180 -7.26 22.25 12.07
N VAL A 181 -6.28 23.08 12.41
CA VAL A 181 -5.16 22.71 13.27
C VAL A 181 -5.21 23.58 14.52
N ASP A 182 -5.36 22.94 15.68
CA ASP A 182 -5.23 23.63 16.97
C ASP A 182 -3.75 23.88 17.25
N SER A 183 -3.34 25.14 17.19
CA SER A 183 -1.95 25.56 17.38
C SER A 183 -1.40 25.33 18.79
N GLU A 184 -2.25 25.16 19.80
CA GLU A 184 -1.82 24.97 21.20
C GLU A 184 -1.43 23.53 21.50
N ASN A 185 -2.24 22.58 21.01
CA ASN A 185 -2.06 21.15 21.28
C ASN A 185 -1.58 20.36 20.05
N GLY A 186 -1.68 20.92 18.84
CA GLY A 186 -1.34 20.28 17.57
C GLY A 186 -2.36 19.25 17.08
N GLU A 187 -3.60 19.33 17.55
CA GLU A 187 -4.71 18.48 17.13
C GLU A 187 -5.18 18.87 15.73
N VAL A 188 -5.44 17.87 14.89
CA VAL A 188 -5.83 18.06 13.49
C VAL A 188 -7.24 17.50 13.27
N THR A 189 -8.16 18.39 12.91
CA THR A 189 -9.52 18.04 12.50
C THR A 189 -9.65 18.14 10.98
N ILE A 190 -10.23 17.12 10.37
CA ILE A 190 -10.38 17.02 8.91
C ILE A 190 -11.85 16.81 8.59
N ARG A 191 -12.37 17.59 7.64
CA ARG A 191 -13.72 17.42 7.10
C ARG A 191 -13.68 17.47 5.58
N PRO A 192 -14.46 16.63 4.89
CA PRO A 192 -14.46 16.59 3.44
C PRO A 192 -15.02 17.89 2.85
N ASP A 193 -14.45 18.39 1.76
CA ASP A 193 -15.00 19.54 1.02
C ASP A 193 -16.04 19.08 0.00
N THR A 194 -17.32 19.06 0.39
CA THR A 194 -18.41 18.49 -0.42
C THR A 194 -18.62 19.16 -1.79
N GLU A 195 -18.06 20.35 -2.02
CA GLU A 195 -18.08 20.99 -3.35
C GLU A 195 -16.97 20.45 -4.27
N PHE A 196 -15.97 19.75 -3.71
CA PHE A 196 -14.85 19.19 -4.44
C PHE A 196 -15.18 17.83 -5.09
N GLN A 197 -15.09 17.77 -6.42
CA GLN A 197 -15.61 16.65 -7.22
C GLN A 197 -14.59 15.51 -7.49
N SER A 198 -13.27 15.78 -7.52
CA SER A 198 -12.25 14.81 -7.99
C SER A 198 -11.67 13.90 -6.91
N ARG A 199 -12.51 13.00 -6.39
CA ARG A 199 -12.20 12.16 -5.21
C ARG A 199 -11.83 10.72 -5.55
N ILE A 200 -11.86 10.33 -6.82
CA ILE A 200 -11.62 8.96 -7.23
C ILE A 200 -10.33 8.92 -8.05
N PHE A 201 -9.43 8.02 -7.68
CA PHE A 201 -8.25 7.72 -8.47
C PHE A 201 -8.50 6.51 -9.33
N ILE A 202 -8.36 6.71 -10.64
CA ILE A 202 -8.50 5.69 -11.66
C ILE A 202 -7.09 5.21 -12.02
N PRO A 203 -6.74 3.95 -11.68
CA PRO A 203 -5.46 3.40 -12.12
C PRO A 203 -5.45 3.28 -13.64
N ASP A 204 -4.32 3.63 -14.27
CA ASP A 204 -4.11 3.39 -15.68
C ASP A 204 -4.15 1.89 -15.96
N ASP A 205 -4.73 1.51 -17.10
CA ASP A 205 -4.60 0.15 -17.60
C ASP A 205 -3.11 -0.17 -17.82
N PRO A 206 -2.56 -1.22 -17.18
CA PRO A 206 -1.16 -1.54 -17.34
C PRO A 206 -0.86 -1.91 -18.79
N THR A 207 -0.17 -1.02 -19.52
CA THR A 207 0.35 -1.32 -20.87
C THR A 207 1.39 -2.44 -20.79
N ASP A 208 1.63 -3.16 -21.90
CA ASP A 208 2.59 -4.27 -21.93
C ASP A 208 3.99 -3.89 -21.41
N GLU A 209 4.43 -2.64 -21.61
CA GLU A 209 5.75 -2.16 -21.16
C GLU A 209 5.81 -1.87 -19.65
N THR A 210 4.68 -1.49 -19.03
CA THR A 210 4.60 -1.11 -17.60
C THR A 210 3.84 -2.14 -16.76
N LYS A 211 3.42 -3.25 -17.35
CA LYS A 211 2.54 -4.25 -16.76
C LYS A 211 3.08 -4.84 -15.47
N PHE A 212 4.40 -4.99 -15.36
CA PHE A 212 5.06 -5.60 -14.20
C PHE A 212 6.11 -4.70 -13.55
N ALA A 213 5.90 -3.39 -13.59
CA ALA A 213 6.80 -2.44 -12.93
C ALA A 213 6.54 -2.38 -11.41
N ALA A 214 7.58 -2.01 -10.66
CA ALA A 214 7.51 -1.77 -9.22
C ALA A 214 6.34 -0.87 -8.80
N THR A 215 5.95 0.05 -9.66
CA THR A 215 4.91 1.04 -9.41
C THR A 215 3.49 0.57 -9.75
N SER A 216 3.31 -0.64 -10.30
CA SER A 216 2.02 -1.10 -10.86
C SER A 216 1.58 -2.50 -10.49
N LEU A 217 2.43 -3.30 -9.83
CA LEU A 217 2.06 -4.68 -9.49
C LEU A 217 0.91 -4.76 -8.48
N GLY A 218 0.77 -3.75 -7.62
CA GLY A 218 -0.22 -3.73 -6.56
C GLY A 218 -1.66 -3.76 -7.04
N VAL A 219 -1.95 -3.28 -8.25
CA VAL A 219 -3.29 -3.33 -8.86
C VAL A 219 -3.79 -4.76 -9.08
N PHE A 220 -2.90 -5.77 -9.04
CA PHE A 220 -3.28 -7.18 -9.16
C PHE A 220 -3.56 -7.86 -7.81
N ALA A 221 -3.43 -7.15 -6.69
CA ALA A 221 -3.77 -7.69 -5.39
C ALA A 221 -5.29 -7.76 -5.22
N ASN A 222 -5.80 -8.99 -5.02
CA ASN A 222 -7.22 -9.24 -4.78
C ASN A 222 -7.52 -9.14 -3.29
N ASP A 223 -8.78 -8.88 -2.94
CA ASP A 223 -9.24 -9.05 -1.56
C ASP A 223 -9.56 -10.53 -1.31
N LEU A 224 -8.77 -11.18 -0.46
CA LEU A 224 -8.95 -12.61 -0.16
C LEU A 224 -10.00 -12.86 0.93
N ALA A 225 -10.60 -11.80 1.47
CA ALA A 225 -11.62 -11.89 2.51
C ALA A 225 -13.01 -11.51 2.02
N PHE A 226 -13.13 -10.95 0.82
CA PHE A 226 -14.42 -10.55 0.30
C PHE A 226 -15.30 -11.74 -0.08
N ASP A 227 -16.46 -11.80 0.55
CA ASP A 227 -17.59 -12.66 0.18
C ASP A 227 -18.83 -11.78 0.10
N PRO A 228 -19.54 -11.73 -1.05
CA PRO A 228 -20.74 -10.92 -1.22
C PRO A 228 -21.86 -11.19 -0.21
N SER A 229 -21.84 -12.35 0.45
CA SER A 229 -22.84 -12.74 1.46
C SER A 229 -22.43 -12.43 2.90
N SER A 230 -21.20 -11.99 3.14
CA SER A 230 -20.70 -11.63 4.47
C SER A 230 -21.27 -10.29 4.94
N SER A 231 -21.54 -10.22 6.24
CA SER A 231 -21.73 -8.95 6.95
C SER A 231 -20.42 -8.17 7.08
N GLU A 232 -20.50 -6.90 7.49
CA GLU A 232 -19.33 -6.06 7.75
C GLU A 232 -18.37 -6.66 8.79
N GLU A 233 -18.92 -7.18 9.89
CA GLU A 233 -18.14 -7.82 10.96
C GLU A 233 -17.42 -9.08 10.44
N GLU A 234 -18.13 -9.93 9.70
CA GLU A 234 -17.55 -11.14 9.09
C GLU A 234 -16.45 -10.80 8.07
N TYR A 235 -16.63 -9.74 7.29
CA TYR A 235 -15.60 -9.26 6.37
C TYR A 235 -14.33 -8.87 7.12
N PHE A 236 -14.43 -8.07 8.18
CA PHE A 236 -13.24 -7.63 8.92
C PHE A 236 -12.53 -8.78 9.63
N ASP A 237 -13.29 -9.73 10.19
CA ASP A 237 -12.74 -10.96 10.78
C ASP A 237 -11.98 -11.80 9.75
N ASN A 238 -12.54 -11.96 8.55
CA ASN A 238 -11.89 -12.70 7.46
C ASN A 238 -10.68 -11.92 6.91
N SER A 239 -10.78 -10.59 6.81
CA SER A 239 -9.70 -9.72 6.33
C SER A 239 -8.50 -9.76 7.25
N GLU A 240 -8.71 -9.79 8.57
CA GLU A 240 -7.63 -9.92 9.53
C GLU A 240 -6.81 -11.20 9.32
N ARG A 241 -7.47 -12.28 8.89
CA ARG A 241 -6.83 -13.58 8.64
C ARG A 241 -6.16 -13.62 7.28
N ASN A 242 -6.87 -13.22 6.23
CA ASN A 242 -6.50 -13.53 4.84
C ASN A 242 -5.76 -12.40 4.13
N ASN A 243 -6.03 -11.14 4.50
CA ASN A 243 -5.40 -9.97 3.89
C ASN A 243 -4.19 -9.52 4.71
N ILE A 244 -3.03 -9.48 4.07
CA ILE A 244 -1.79 -9.03 4.67
C ILE A 244 -1.34 -7.66 4.13
N LEU A 245 -2.03 -7.17 3.11
CA LEU A 245 -1.74 -5.91 2.44
C LEU A 245 -2.85 -4.89 2.71
N GLN A 246 -2.49 -3.62 2.66
CA GLN A 246 -3.43 -2.49 2.63
C GLN A 246 -2.92 -1.39 1.71
N LEU A 247 -3.85 -0.56 1.23
CA LEU A 247 -3.52 0.65 0.48
C LEU A 247 -3.30 1.82 1.43
N VAL A 248 -2.26 2.59 1.15
CA VAL A 248 -1.99 3.86 1.82
C VAL A 248 -1.76 4.94 0.78
N TRP A 249 -2.34 6.11 1.01
CA TRP A 249 -2.15 7.25 0.14
C TRP A 249 -0.75 7.83 0.27
N ARG A 250 -0.05 7.99 -0.86
CA ARG A 250 1.14 8.84 -0.94
C ARG A 250 0.70 10.28 -1.15
N LEU A 251 1.10 11.15 -0.22
CA LEU A 251 0.92 12.58 -0.31
C LEU A 251 2.22 13.25 -0.74
N ALA A 252 2.09 14.33 -1.50
CA ALA A 252 3.19 15.24 -1.81
C ALA A 252 2.76 16.67 -1.52
N ARG A 253 3.76 17.53 -1.29
CA ARG A 253 3.49 18.96 -1.18
C ARG A 253 3.30 19.57 -2.56
N ASP A 254 2.20 20.26 -2.77
CA ASP A 254 1.99 21.05 -3.99
C ASP A 254 2.86 22.31 -3.94
N GLU A 255 3.63 22.55 -4.99
CA GLU A 255 4.58 23.68 -5.04
C GLU A 255 3.89 25.05 -5.06
N LYS A 256 2.63 25.13 -5.52
CA LYS A 256 1.91 26.40 -5.70
C LYS A 256 1.13 26.77 -4.44
N THR A 257 0.34 25.82 -3.93
CA THR A 257 -0.50 26.03 -2.74
C THR A 257 0.28 25.75 -1.47
N GLY A 258 1.33 24.92 -1.51
CA GLY A 258 2.07 24.48 -0.35
C GLY A 258 1.37 23.42 0.50
N GLY A 259 0.14 23.03 0.13
CA GLY A 259 -0.65 22.00 0.81
C GLY A 259 -0.31 20.59 0.35
N LEU A 260 -0.91 19.59 1.00
CA LEU A 260 -0.76 18.18 0.67
C LEU A 260 -1.75 17.76 -0.41
N VAL A 261 -1.24 17.17 -1.48
CA VAL A 261 -2.02 16.56 -2.56
C VAL A 261 -1.74 15.07 -2.63
N PRO A 262 -2.76 14.23 -2.82
CA PRO A 262 -2.54 12.81 -3.10
C PRO A 262 -1.89 12.67 -4.47
N THR A 263 -0.96 11.72 -4.57
CA THR A 263 -0.23 11.45 -5.80
C THR A 263 -0.65 10.09 -6.37
N TRP A 264 -0.49 9.02 -5.60
CA TRP A 264 -1.03 7.70 -5.92
C TRP A 264 -1.07 6.80 -4.67
N PRO A 265 -1.81 5.67 -4.70
CA PRO A 265 -1.81 4.68 -3.62
C PRO A 265 -0.59 3.76 -3.65
N VAL A 266 -0.07 3.41 -2.47
CA VAL A 266 1.04 2.46 -2.27
C VAL A 266 0.51 1.23 -1.54
N VAL A 267 0.98 0.05 -1.95
CA VAL A 267 0.67 -1.22 -1.28
C VAL A 267 1.71 -1.50 -0.22
N ILE A 268 1.26 -1.68 1.03
CA ILE A 268 2.11 -1.96 2.18
C ILE A 268 1.67 -3.20 2.93
N ALA A 269 2.59 -3.77 3.70
CA ALA A 269 2.26 -4.77 4.71
C ALA A 269 1.39 -4.15 5.82
N ARG A 270 0.22 -4.72 6.06
CA ARG A 270 -0.75 -4.26 7.07
C ARG A 270 -0.38 -4.72 8.49
N LYS A 271 0.32 -5.85 8.59
CA LYS A 271 0.79 -6.48 9.83
C LYS A 271 2.18 -7.03 9.60
N ASP A 272 2.85 -7.48 10.66
CA ASP A 272 4.09 -8.23 10.49
C ASP A 272 3.78 -9.54 9.77
N VAL A 273 4.54 -9.85 8.72
CA VAL A 273 4.35 -11.05 7.90
C VAL A 273 5.62 -11.87 7.93
N ARG A 274 5.48 -13.14 8.32
CA ARG A 274 6.55 -14.12 8.21
C ARG A 274 6.36 -14.96 6.96
N LEU A 275 7.32 -14.91 6.04
CA LEU A 275 7.36 -15.80 4.88
C LEU A 275 8.49 -16.81 5.04
N VAL A 276 8.18 -18.08 4.78
CA VAL A 276 9.12 -19.22 4.80
C VAL A 276 9.08 -19.98 3.47
N ASN A 277 8.38 -19.44 2.48
CA ASN A 277 8.04 -20.15 1.25
C ASN A 277 8.83 -19.59 0.08
N THR A 278 9.49 -20.49 -0.65
CA THR A 278 10.17 -20.20 -1.92
C THR A 278 9.22 -20.37 -3.12
N VAL A 279 8.04 -20.95 -2.89
CA VAL A 279 6.95 -21.02 -3.87
C VAL A 279 6.06 -19.77 -3.80
N PRO A 280 5.58 -19.24 -4.94
CA PRO A 280 4.66 -18.09 -4.97
C PRO A 280 3.36 -18.34 -4.20
N MET A 281 3.03 -17.46 -3.26
CA MET A 281 1.76 -17.44 -2.53
C MET A 281 0.98 -16.18 -2.84
N GLU A 282 -0.29 -16.32 -3.24
CA GLU A 282 -1.19 -15.19 -3.49
C GLU A 282 -1.43 -14.45 -2.17
N VAL A 283 -1.37 -13.13 -2.23
CA VAL A 283 -1.52 -12.26 -1.06
C VAL A 283 -2.70 -11.32 -1.22
N GLY A 284 -3.37 -11.09 -0.09
CA GLY A 284 -4.62 -10.32 -0.05
C GLY A 284 -4.46 -8.87 0.33
N LEU A 285 -5.21 -8.02 -0.37
CA LEU A 285 -5.33 -6.58 -0.13
C LEU A 285 -6.69 -6.25 0.49
N GLN A 286 -6.66 -5.64 1.67
CA GLN A 286 -7.88 -5.15 2.30
C GLN A 286 -8.30 -3.82 1.65
N TYR A 287 -9.37 -3.86 0.85
CA TYR A 287 -9.98 -2.64 0.29
C TYR A 287 -10.99 -1.99 1.27
N GLY A 288 -11.49 -2.75 2.24
CA GLY A 288 -12.50 -2.32 3.22
C GLY A 288 -13.92 -2.76 2.84
N TYR A 289 -14.77 -2.98 3.85
CA TYR A 289 -16.16 -3.41 3.61
C TYR A 289 -16.95 -2.36 2.83
N GLY A 290 -16.74 -1.08 3.19
CA GLY A 290 -17.24 0.08 2.47
C GLY A 290 -17.05 -0.14 0.98
N TYR A 291 -15.80 -0.13 0.49
CA TYR A 291 -15.46 -0.36 -0.91
C TYR A 291 -16.32 -1.43 -1.63
N TRP A 292 -16.46 -2.61 -1.03
CA TRP A 292 -17.19 -3.73 -1.64
C TRP A 292 -18.71 -3.55 -1.69
N GLU A 293 -19.27 -2.76 -0.79
CA GLU A 293 -20.70 -2.51 -0.76
C GLU A 293 -21.15 -1.64 -1.97
N ALA A 294 -20.31 -0.81 -2.60
CA ALA A 294 -20.74 0.10 -3.69
C ALA A 294 -20.38 -0.34 -5.11
N VAL A 295 -19.22 -0.92 -5.44
CA VAL A 295 -19.13 -2.37 -5.30
C VAL A 295 -20.42 -3.03 -5.82
N GLN A 296 -21.11 -3.66 -4.88
CA GLN A 296 -22.36 -4.36 -5.13
C GLN A 296 -23.56 -3.47 -5.46
N LYS A 297 -23.74 -2.33 -4.79
CA LYS A 297 -24.93 -1.48 -4.92
C LYS A 297 -25.05 -0.82 -6.28
N GLU A 298 -23.93 -0.42 -6.88
CA GLU A 298 -23.92 0.47 -8.03
C GLU A 298 -23.30 -0.17 -9.28
N GLY A 299 -22.81 -1.41 -9.15
CA GLY A 299 -22.14 -2.14 -10.22
C GLY A 299 -20.67 -1.73 -10.41
N THR A 300 -20.25 -0.62 -9.79
CA THR A 300 -18.88 -0.13 -9.55
C THR A 300 -18.96 0.94 -8.43
N SER A 301 -17.95 1.01 -7.54
CA SER A 301 -17.80 1.91 -6.37
C SER A 301 -17.99 3.43 -6.56
N LYS A 302 -19.17 4.00 -6.29
CA LYS A 302 -19.32 5.41 -5.86
C LYS A 302 -19.44 5.48 -4.34
N TYR A 303 -18.32 5.24 -3.67
CA TYR A 303 -18.16 5.82 -2.33
C TYR A 303 -17.73 7.28 -2.53
N ILE A 304 -18.48 8.27 -2.06
CA ILE A 304 -19.22 8.34 -0.78
C ILE A 304 -20.54 9.11 -1.00
N SER A 305 -21.71 8.51 -0.68
CA SER A 305 -23.01 9.19 -0.74
C SER A 305 -23.47 9.69 0.64
N ASP A 306 -23.81 10.99 0.66
CA ASP A 306 -24.59 11.81 1.60
C ASP A 306 -24.24 11.86 3.10
#